data_AF-A0A4Q6F2T1-F1
#
_entry.id   AF-A0A4Q6F2T1-F1
#
_cell.length_a   1.000
_cell.length_b   1.000
_cell.length_c   1.000
_cell.angle_alpha   90.00
_cell.angle_beta   90.00
_cell.angle_gamma   90.00
#
_symmetry.space_group_name_H-M   'P 1'
#
loop_
_entity.id
_entity.type
_entity.pdbx_description
1 polymer ?
#
loop_
_entity_poly.entity_id
_entity_poly.type
_entity_poly.pdbx_seq_one_letter_code
_entity_poly.pdbx_strand_id
1 'polypeptide(L)'
;KGLKVIAERTLAMTNILATGLKKLGYKIQSENYFDTITVLENDNLINQIEAAAEGDKINFRTTTPGQIGISFDEKTQLSDIENVLKIFAMGKPTPRLEDLAKEAKESLPKGLQRTSPYLQHPVFNAYHSETEMMRYIRKLEGRDLSLTRSMIPLGSCTMKLNAASELYPITWPEVNSLHPFVPLEQAAGYLELFHTLENYLAACTGFDAISLQPNSGAQGEYAGLLVLRKYHISRGEGHRVVCLIPSSAHGTNPASAVMAGMEVVVTRCDKNGNIDVEDLREKAILHKDRLAALMITYPSTHGVFEEEIVKICDIIHENGGQVYMDGANLNAQIGLCLPGKFGPDVCHMNLHKTFCIPHGGGG
;
A
#
# COMPACT_ATOMS: atom_id res chain seq x y z
N LYS A 1 -14.94 -22.21 13.98
CA LYS A 1 -15.52 -21.88 15.30
C LYS A 1 -14.90 -20.62 15.90
N GLY A 2 -13.57 -20.53 16.08
CA GLY A 2 -12.90 -19.34 16.61
C GLY A 2 -13.25 -18.02 15.90
N LEU A 3 -13.16 -17.96 14.57
CA LEU A 3 -13.56 -16.76 13.79
C LEU A 3 -15.01 -16.32 14.03
N LYS A 4 -15.92 -17.28 14.27
CA LYS A 4 -17.32 -16.98 14.58
C LYS A 4 -17.43 -16.27 15.94
N VAL A 5 -16.72 -16.80 16.94
CA VAL A 5 -16.70 -16.24 18.30
C VAL A 5 -16.13 -14.81 18.29
N ILE A 6 -15.04 -14.58 17.55
CA ILE A 6 -14.46 -13.24 17.39
C ILE A 6 -15.50 -12.29 16.78
N ALA A 7 -16.10 -12.69 15.66
CA ALA A 7 -17.10 -11.86 14.99
C ALA A 7 -18.35 -11.59 15.85
N GLU A 8 -18.89 -12.60 16.53
CA GLU A 8 -20.05 -12.46 17.42
C GLU A 8 -19.73 -11.59 18.63
N ARG A 9 -18.50 -11.68 19.18
CA ARG A 9 -18.04 -10.82 20.27
C ARG A 9 -17.94 -9.35 19.82
N THR A 10 -17.31 -9.07 18.68
CA THR A 10 -17.20 -7.71 18.14
C THR A 10 -18.59 -7.11 17.85
N LEU A 11 -19.50 -7.91 17.27
CA LEU A 11 -20.89 -7.50 17.04
C LEU A 11 -21.62 -7.20 18.37
N ALA A 12 -21.48 -8.07 19.37
CA ALA A 12 -22.12 -7.88 20.67
C ALA A 12 -21.63 -6.59 21.37
N MET A 13 -20.32 -6.33 21.33
CA MET A 13 -19.73 -5.09 21.87
C MET A 13 -20.28 -3.85 21.17
N THR A 14 -20.41 -3.90 19.83
CA THR A 14 -20.98 -2.81 19.03
C THR A 14 -22.46 -2.59 19.36
N ASN A 15 -23.24 -3.67 19.56
CA ASN A 15 -24.64 -3.57 19.97
C ASN A 15 -24.80 -2.95 21.37
N ILE A 16 -23.91 -3.29 22.31
CA ILE A 16 -23.88 -2.71 23.65
C ILE A 16 -23.61 -1.20 23.56
N LEU A 17 -22.57 -0.80 22.83
CA LEU A 17 -22.25 0.61 22.62
C LEU A 17 -23.43 1.36 22.00
N ALA A 18 -23.98 0.84 20.90
CA ALA A 18 -25.10 1.47 20.20
C ALA A 18 -26.32 1.66 21.12
N THR A 19 -26.62 0.69 21.97
CA THR A 19 -27.70 0.78 22.96
C THR A 19 -27.41 1.86 23.99
N GLY A 20 -26.17 1.94 24.49
CA GLY A 20 -25.74 2.98 25.44
C GLY A 20 -25.80 4.39 24.84
N LEU A 21 -25.33 4.57 23.61
CA LEU A 21 -25.39 5.85 22.91
C LEU A 21 -26.83 6.32 22.69
N LYS A 22 -27.74 5.42 22.31
CA LYS A 22 -29.18 5.73 22.20
C LYS A 22 -29.77 6.17 23.54
N LYS A 23 -29.39 5.52 24.66
CA LYS A 23 -29.82 5.93 26.01
C LYS A 23 -29.27 7.30 26.43
N LEU A 24 -28.07 7.65 25.97
CA LEU A 24 -27.49 8.98 26.18
C LEU A 24 -28.13 10.07 25.30
N GLY A 25 -29.04 9.69 24.39
CA GLY A 25 -29.79 10.60 23.53
C GLY A 25 -29.21 10.79 22.12
N TYR A 26 -28.15 10.05 21.77
CA TYR A 26 -27.54 10.15 20.45
C TYR A 26 -28.33 9.39 19.39
N LYS A 27 -28.37 9.96 18.18
CA LYS A 27 -28.98 9.32 17.01
C LYS A 27 -27.92 8.52 16.25
N ILE A 28 -28.19 7.24 16.04
CA ILE A 28 -27.37 6.38 15.18
C ILE A 28 -28.00 6.34 13.79
N GLN A 29 -27.18 6.47 12.74
CA GLN A 29 -27.64 6.59 11.36
C GLN A 29 -28.38 5.34 10.86
N SER A 30 -27.93 4.15 11.26
CA SER A 30 -28.48 2.86 10.83
C SER A 30 -28.77 1.97 12.04
N GLU A 31 -29.87 1.22 11.98
CA GLU A 31 -30.18 0.15 12.93
C GLU A 31 -29.45 -1.17 12.60
N ASN A 32 -28.92 -1.28 11.37
CA ASN A 32 -28.23 -2.46 10.90
C ASN A 32 -26.74 -2.17 10.71
N TYR A 33 -25.88 -2.97 11.34
CA TYR A 33 -24.43 -2.83 11.32
C TYR A 33 -23.76 -4.13 11.79
N PHE A 34 -22.43 -4.21 11.65
CA PHE A 34 -21.62 -5.27 12.22
C PHE A 34 -20.77 -4.74 13.39
N ASP A 35 -19.63 -4.13 13.07
CA ASP A 35 -18.65 -3.61 14.03
C ASP A 35 -18.59 -2.08 14.07
N THR A 36 -19.29 -1.43 13.14
CA THR A 36 -19.17 -0.01 12.85
C THR A 36 -20.51 0.69 12.94
N ILE A 37 -20.57 1.76 13.72
CA ILE A 37 -21.74 2.63 13.83
C ILE A 37 -21.38 4.08 13.47
N THR A 38 -22.36 4.82 13.00
CA THR A 38 -22.24 6.26 12.72
C THR A 38 -23.23 7.01 13.58
N VAL A 39 -22.72 7.87 14.45
CA VAL A 39 -23.50 8.80 15.26
C VAL A 39 -23.69 10.10 14.49
N LEU A 40 -24.92 10.60 14.46
CA LEU A 40 -25.28 11.85 13.81
C LEU A 40 -25.41 12.95 14.86
N GLU A 41 -24.66 14.02 14.69
CA GLU A 41 -24.66 15.14 15.63
C GLU A 41 -24.17 16.44 14.95
N ASN A 42 -24.31 17.60 15.61
CA ASN A 42 -23.76 18.85 15.12
C ASN A 42 -22.23 18.94 15.31
N ASP A 43 -21.54 19.62 14.38
CA ASP A 43 -20.07 19.70 14.36
C ASP A 43 -19.45 20.27 15.65
N ASN A 44 -20.13 21.19 16.35
CA ASN A 44 -19.61 21.74 17.60
C ASN A 44 -19.53 20.68 18.71
N LEU A 45 -20.56 19.83 18.86
CA LEU A 45 -20.52 18.74 19.83
C LEU A 45 -19.57 17.62 19.37
N ILE A 46 -19.44 17.37 18.07
CA ILE A 46 -18.45 16.44 17.53
C ILE A 46 -17.04 16.84 17.95
N ASN A 47 -16.66 18.11 17.77
CA ASN A 47 -15.34 18.62 18.17
C ASN A 47 -15.09 18.48 19.69
N GLN A 48 -16.12 18.65 20.52
CA GLN A 48 -16.01 18.45 21.97
C GLN A 48 -15.79 16.98 22.34
N ILE A 49 -16.50 16.07 21.67
CA ILE A 49 -16.34 14.62 21.84
C ILE A 49 -14.94 14.18 21.40
N GLU A 50 -14.46 14.68 20.28
CA GLU A 50 -13.12 14.39 19.75
C GLU A 50 -12.02 14.86 20.70
N ALA A 51 -12.12 16.09 21.21
CA ALA A 51 -11.17 16.62 22.20
C ALA A 51 -11.18 15.81 23.51
N ALA A 52 -12.35 15.34 23.96
CA ALA A 52 -12.45 14.47 25.13
C ALA A 52 -11.84 13.07 24.85
N ALA A 53 -12.05 12.53 23.65
CA ALA A 53 -11.52 11.24 23.24
C ALA A 53 -9.99 11.25 23.12
N GLU A 54 -9.41 12.36 22.66
CA GLU A 54 -7.95 12.53 22.58
C GLU A 54 -7.29 12.42 23.97
N GLY A 55 -7.92 12.96 25.02
CA GLY A 55 -7.45 12.82 26.39
C GLY A 55 -7.41 11.37 26.90
N ASP A 56 -8.30 10.52 26.38
CA ASP A 56 -8.36 9.08 26.67
C ASP A 56 -7.63 8.23 25.61
N LYS A 57 -6.89 8.86 24.67
CA LYS A 57 -6.14 8.23 23.57
C LYS A 57 -7.01 7.37 22.64
N ILE A 58 -8.23 7.84 22.36
CA ILE A 58 -9.18 7.19 21.45
C ILE A 58 -9.36 8.08 20.22
N ASN A 59 -9.28 7.48 19.03
CA ASN A 59 -9.56 8.16 17.77
C ASN A 59 -10.92 7.71 17.23
N PHE A 60 -11.70 8.65 16.72
CA PHE A 60 -12.93 8.37 15.96
C PHE A 60 -12.78 8.84 14.52
N ARG A 61 -13.65 8.36 13.63
CA ARG A 61 -13.72 8.87 12.26
C ARG A 61 -14.64 10.09 12.19
N THR A 62 -14.08 11.28 12.01
CA THR A 62 -14.80 12.57 11.92
C THR A 62 -14.71 13.21 10.53
N THR A 63 -14.28 12.46 9.51
CA THR A 63 -14.02 13.00 8.15
C THR A 63 -15.25 13.46 7.36
N THR A 64 -16.46 13.17 7.85
CA THR A 64 -17.71 13.58 7.23
C THR A 64 -18.42 14.56 8.17
N PRO A 65 -18.78 15.78 7.72
CA PRO A 65 -19.50 16.74 8.55
C PRO A 65 -20.77 16.14 9.15
N GLY A 66 -21.01 16.45 10.42
CA GLY A 66 -22.16 15.97 11.20
C GLY A 66 -22.16 14.47 11.54
N GLN A 67 -21.03 13.78 11.39
CA GLN A 67 -20.92 12.34 11.64
C GLN A 67 -19.69 11.97 12.46
N ILE A 68 -19.90 11.06 13.43
CA ILE A 68 -18.83 10.35 14.13
C ILE A 68 -18.94 8.86 13.81
N GLY A 69 -17.95 8.31 13.13
CA GLY A 69 -17.81 6.87 12.90
C GLY A 69 -17.00 6.21 14.02
N ILE A 70 -17.53 5.10 14.55
CA ILE A 70 -16.89 4.29 15.59
C ILE A 70 -16.86 2.85 15.08
N SER A 71 -15.67 2.26 15.01
CA SER A 71 -15.46 0.87 14.59
C SER A 71 -14.73 0.12 15.68
N PHE A 72 -15.24 -1.03 16.06
CA PHE A 72 -14.57 -1.95 16.97
C PHE A 72 -13.92 -3.11 16.23
N ASP A 73 -12.90 -3.70 16.85
CA ASP A 73 -12.19 -4.85 16.32
C ASP A 73 -12.03 -5.95 17.38
N GLU A 74 -11.22 -6.96 17.08
CA GLU A 74 -10.94 -8.09 17.96
C GLU A 74 -10.28 -7.66 19.30
N LYS A 75 -9.45 -6.61 19.31
CA LYS A 75 -8.72 -6.15 20.50
C LYS A 75 -9.61 -5.41 21.50
N THR A 76 -10.76 -4.90 21.05
CA THR A 76 -11.75 -4.20 21.89
C THR A 76 -12.05 -4.98 23.16
N GLN A 77 -12.05 -4.30 24.30
CA GLN A 77 -12.43 -4.80 25.62
C GLN A 77 -13.66 -4.07 26.15
N LEU A 78 -14.28 -4.59 27.20
CA LEU A 78 -15.43 -3.95 27.84
C LEU A 78 -15.08 -2.57 28.40
N SER A 79 -13.86 -2.39 28.92
CA SER A 79 -13.35 -1.10 29.38
C SER A 79 -13.31 -0.05 28.27
N ASP A 80 -13.06 -0.44 27.03
CA ASP A 80 -13.05 0.49 25.90
C ASP A 80 -14.47 1.00 25.61
N ILE A 81 -15.48 0.13 25.74
CA ILE A 81 -16.89 0.53 25.62
C ILE A 81 -17.28 1.52 26.73
N GLU A 82 -16.85 1.26 27.97
CA GLU A 82 -17.08 2.17 29.09
C GLU A 82 -16.44 3.54 28.85
N ASN A 83 -15.20 3.56 28.36
CA ASN A 83 -14.49 4.79 28.03
C ASN A 83 -15.22 5.57 26.93
N VAL A 84 -15.62 4.91 25.84
CA VAL A 84 -16.41 5.55 24.77
C VAL A 84 -17.72 6.09 25.32
N LEU A 85 -18.48 5.32 26.11
CA LEU A 85 -19.74 5.81 26.70
C LEU A 85 -19.51 7.00 27.64
N LYS A 86 -18.42 7.01 28.40
CA LYS A 86 -18.04 8.11 29.29
C LYS A 86 -17.71 9.38 28.50
N ILE A 87 -16.95 9.26 27.42
CA ILE A 87 -16.66 10.37 26.50
C ILE A 87 -17.98 10.96 25.97
N PHE A 88 -18.85 10.11 25.42
CA PHE A 88 -20.14 10.56 24.89
C PHE A 88 -21.11 11.08 25.98
N ALA A 89 -20.97 10.65 27.23
CA ALA A 89 -21.82 11.13 28.32
C ALA A 89 -21.52 12.59 28.71
N MET A 90 -20.33 13.12 28.41
CA MET A 90 -19.94 14.52 28.68
C MET A 90 -20.24 14.95 30.14
N GLY A 91 -19.88 14.10 31.09
CA GLY A 91 -20.10 14.33 32.53
C GLY A 91 -21.47 13.89 33.07
N LYS A 92 -22.38 13.42 32.22
CA LYS A 92 -23.62 12.76 32.66
C LYS A 92 -23.34 11.35 33.20
N PRO A 93 -24.24 10.78 34.03
CA PRO A 93 -24.14 9.38 34.43
C PRO A 93 -24.13 8.44 33.22
N THR A 94 -23.19 7.52 33.19
CA THR A 94 -23.09 6.47 32.16
C THR A 94 -24.01 5.29 32.51
N PRO A 95 -24.71 4.69 31.53
CA PRO A 95 -25.43 3.45 31.75
C PRO A 95 -24.45 2.31 32.09
N ARG A 96 -24.85 1.40 32.99
CA ARG A 96 -24.04 0.21 33.34
C ARG A 96 -24.03 -0.79 32.19
N LEU A 97 -22.86 -1.38 31.91
CA LEU A 97 -22.71 -2.34 30.82
C LEU A 97 -23.61 -3.57 30.97
N GLU A 98 -23.83 -4.07 32.18
CA GLU A 98 -24.66 -5.26 32.41
C GLU A 98 -26.12 -5.02 32.05
N ASP A 99 -26.61 -3.79 32.23
CA ASP A 99 -27.96 -3.41 31.85
C ASP A 99 -28.05 -3.24 30.33
N LEU A 100 -27.05 -2.59 29.72
CA LEU A 100 -26.96 -2.46 28.26
C LEU A 100 -26.89 -3.81 27.55
N ALA A 101 -26.12 -4.76 28.07
CA ALA A 101 -25.98 -6.09 27.49
C ALA A 101 -27.30 -6.88 27.47
N LYS A 102 -28.16 -6.69 28.48
CA LYS A 102 -29.49 -7.33 28.52
C LYS A 102 -30.48 -6.70 27.55
N GLU A 103 -30.32 -5.41 27.27
CA GLU A 103 -31.22 -4.63 26.40
C GLU A 103 -30.75 -4.59 24.94
N ALA A 104 -29.49 -4.91 24.68
CA ALA A 104 -28.88 -4.90 23.37
C ALA A 104 -29.68 -5.75 22.38
N LYS A 105 -30.11 -5.13 21.28
CA LYS A 105 -30.87 -5.78 20.22
C LYS A 105 -29.93 -6.33 19.15
N GLU A 106 -30.38 -7.37 18.45
CA GLU A 106 -29.71 -7.84 17.24
C GLU A 106 -29.77 -6.76 16.15
N SER A 107 -28.60 -6.40 15.60
CA SER A 107 -28.44 -5.44 14.51
C SER A 107 -28.27 -6.09 13.14
N LEU A 108 -28.07 -7.42 13.07
CA LEU A 108 -27.99 -8.14 11.79
C LEU A 108 -29.39 -8.61 11.36
N PRO A 109 -29.94 -8.11 10.24
CA PRO A 109 -31.22 -8.58 9.73
C PRO A 109 -31.23 -10.09 9.51
N LYS A 110 -32.32 -10.77 9.89
CA LYS A 110 -32.45 -12.24 9.76
C LYS A 110 -32.13 -12.76 8.35
N GLY A 111 -32.53 -12.02 7.31
CA GLY A 111 -32.27 -12.38 5.91
C GLY A 111 -30.80 -12.25 5.48
N LEU A 112 -29.95 -11.58 6.27
CA LEU A 112 -28.52 -11.38 6.00
C LEU A 112 -27.63 -12.26 6.90
N GLN A 113 -28.21 -13.00 7.84
CA GLN A 113 -27.44 -13.90 8.69
C GLN A 113 -26.95 -15.10 7.86
N ARG A 114 -25.63 -15.31 7.87
CA ARG A 114 -25.01 -16.41 7.12
C ARG A 114 -25.46 -17.76 7.68
N THR A 115 -26.04 -18.59 6.81
CA THR A 115 -26.45 -19.96 7.13
C THR A 115 -25.52 -21.03 6.54
N SER A 116 -24.72 -20.68 5.53
CA SER A 116 -23.82 -21.62 4.86
C SER A 116 -22.61 -22.00 5.75
N PRO A 117 -22.18 -23.28 5.74
CA PRO A 117 -20.97 -23.68 6.43
C PRO A 117 -19.72 -23.10 5.72
N TYR A 118 -18.61 -23.02 6.45
CA TYR A 118 -17.33 -22.53 5.94
C TYR A 118 -16.16 -23.22 6.62
N LEU A 119 -14.99 -23.17 5.99
CA LEU A 119 -13.76 -23.79 6.50
C LEU A 119 -13.95 -25.27 6.86
N GLN A 120 -14.71 -25.99 6.04
CA GLN A 120 -15.04 -27.41 6.26
C GLN A 120 -13.89 -28.35 5.89
N HIS A 121 -12.93 -27.88 5.09
CA HIS A 121 -11.76 -28.68 4.73
C HIS A 121 -10.98 -29.09 6.01
N PRO A 122 -10.46 -30.32 6.11
CA PRO A 122 -9.78 -30.81 7.30
C PRO A 122 -8.63 -29.91 7.79
N VAL A 123 -7.95 -29.21 6.88
CA VAL A 123 -6.84 -28.29 7.21
C VAL A 123 -7.22 -27.23 8.26
N PHE A 124 -8.46 -26.74 8.25
CA PHE A 124 -8.93 -25.72 9.19
C PHE A 124 -9.41 -26.31 10.53
N ASN A 125 -9.40 -27.64 10.67
CA ASN A 125 -9.95 -28.37 11.80
C ASN A 125 -8.90 -29.29 12.47
N ALA A 126 -7.67 -29.33 11.96
CA ALA A 126 -6.63 -30.25 12.40
C ALA A 126 -5.54 -29.64 13.29
N TYR A 127 -5.42 -28.30 13.34
CA TYR A 127 -4.31 -27.60 14.00
C TYR A 127 -4.84 -26.48 14.90
N HIS A 128 -5.42 -26.82 16.06
CA HIS A 128 -6.04 -25.83 16.96
C HIS A 128 -5.22 -25.57 18.22
N SER A 129 -4.30 -26.47 18.59
CA SER A 129 -3.31 -26.19 19.61
C SER A 129 -2.09 -25.45 19.03
N GLU A 130 -1.42 -24.68 19.87
CA GLU A 130 -0.17 -24.00 19.50
C GLU A 130 0.89 -24.99 19.00
N THR A 131 1.02 -26.15 19.67
CA THR A 131 1.97 -27.21 19.28
C THR A 131 1.67 -27.77 17.88
N GLU A 132 0.40 -28.05 17.58
CA GLU A 132 0.00 -28.54 16.26
C GLU A 132 0.28 -27.51 15.17
N MET A 133 -0.05 -26.23 15.42
CA MET A 133 0.20 -25.14 14.49
C MET A 133 1.70 -24.95 14.23
N MET A 134 2.52 -24.93 15.28
CA MET A 134 3.98 -24.84 15.16
C MET A 134 4.56 -25.98 14.30
N ARG A 135 4.10 -27.22 14.54
CA ARG A 135 4.52 -28.39 13.74
C ARG A 135 4.06 -28.27 12.29
N TYR A 136 2.85 -27.77 12.05
CA TYR A 136 2.32 -27.59 10.70
C TYR A 136 3.11 -26.53 9.93
N ILE A 137 3.37 -25.36 10.53
CA ILE A 137 4.19 -24.29 9.94
C ILE A 137 5.59 -24.82 9.63
N ARG A 138 6.25 -25.50 10.59
CA ARG A 138 7.59 -26.08 10.37
C ARG A 138 7.61 -27.13 9.26
N LYS A 139 6.54 -27.94 9.14
CA LYS A 139 6.40 -28.92 8.06
C LYS A 139 6.30 -28.26 6.69
N LEU A 140 5.57 -27.14 6.58
CA LEU A 140 5.47 -26.38 5.33
C LEU A 140 6.79 -25.69 5.01
N GLU A 141 7.39 -24.98 5.96
CA GLU A 141 8.71 -24.36 5.84
C GLU A 141 9.79 -25.38 5.40
N GLY A 142 9.68 -26.62 5.89
CA GLY A 142 10.58 -27.71 5.52
C GLY A 142 10.59 -28.05 4.02
N ARG A 143 9.51 -27.74 3.29
CA ARG A 143 9.33 -28.05 1.86
C ARG A 143 9.87 -26.97 0.94
N ASP A 144 10.08 -25.76 1.45
CA ASP A 144 10.43 -24.60 0.65
C ASP A 144 11.94 -24.31 0.76
N LEU A 145 12.61 -24.20 -0.39
CA LEU A 145 14.00 -23.73 -0.44
C LEU A 145 14.02 -22.22 -0.23
N SER A 146 14.71 -21.74 0.80
CA SER A 146 14.86 -20.32 1.11
C SER A 146 16.33 -19.94 1.30
N LEU A 147 16.59 -18.64 1.48
CA LEU A 147 17.93 -18.09 1.70
C LEU A 147 18.60 -18.58 3.00
N THR A 148 17.87 -19.26 3.89
CA THR A 148 18.48 -19.90 5.06
C THR A 148 19.26 -21.18 4.72
N ARG A 149 19.12 -21.71 3.50
CA ARG A 149 19.77 -22.96 3.07
C ARG A 149 20.85 -22.77 2.01
N SER A 150 20.57 -21.97 0.99
CA SER A 150 21.49 -21.77 -0.13
C SER A 150 21.21 -20.47 -0.86
N MET A 151 22.14 -20.08 -1.73
CA MET A 151 21.90 -19.05 -2.73
C MET A 151 20.68 -19.40 -3.60
N ILE A 152 19.86 -18.41 -3.91
CA ILE A 152 18.76 -18.48 -4.89
C ILE A 152 19.08 -17.45 -5.99
N PRO A 153 19.78 -17.84 -7.07
CA PRO A 153 20.31 -16.88 -8.06
C PRO A 153 19.27 -16.51 -9.12
N LEU A 154 18.11 -16.00 -8.69
CA LEU A 154 17.08 -15.51 -9.60
C LEU A 154 17.47 -14.14 -10.16
N GLY A 155 17.78 -14.11 -11.46
CA GLY A 155 18.03 -12.86 -12.19
C GLY A 155 16.85 -11.89 -12.07
N SER A 156 17.13 -10.59 -12.02
CA SER A 156 16.14 -9.51 -11.77
C SER A 156 15.44 -9.55 -10.40
N CYS A 157 15.76 -10.49 -9.50
CA CYS A 157 15.17 -10.56 -8.16
C CYS A 157 16.07 -10.01 -7.05
N THR A 158 17.39 -9.95 -7.24
CA THR A 158 18.35 -9.47 -6.23
C THR A 158 18.14 -10.14 -4.87
N MET A 159 18.27 -11.48 -4.83
CA MET A 159 18.10 -12.26 -3.60
C MET A 159 19.28 -12.05 -2.63
N LYS A 160 19.33 -10.87 -2.01
CA LYS A 160 20.36 -10.44 -1.05
C LYS A 160 19.96 -10.77 0.39
N LEU A 161 20.85 -10.45 1.33
CA LEU A 161 20.57 -10.55 2.75
C LEU A 161 19.38 -9.67 3.15
N ASN A 162 18.44 -10.23 3.91
CA ASN A 162 17.46 -9.49 4.70
C ASN A 162 17.92 -9.56 6.16
N ALA A 163 18.62 -8.53 6.64
CA ALA A 163 19.33 -8.63 7.91
C ALA A 163 18.36 -8.64 9.10
N ALA A 164 18.68 -9.42 10.14
CA ALA A 164 17.82 -9.48 11.33
C ALA A 164 17.62 -8.10 11.99
N SER A 165 18.65 -7.25 11.97
CA SER A 165 18.57 -5.86 12.47
C SER A 165 17.63 -4.97 11.64
N GLU A 166 17.49 -5.23 10.34
CA GLU A 166 16.58 -4.51 9.43
C GLU A 166 15.13 -4.98 9.61
N LEU A 167 14.94 -6.27 9.90
CA LEU A 167 13.61 -6.88 10.06
C LEU A 167 13.02 -6.65 11.45
N TYR A 168 13.83 -6.54 12.49
CA TYR A 168 13.35 -6.45 13.87
C TYR A 168 12.33 -5.31 14.10
N PRO A 169 12.55 -4.08 13.59
CA PRO A 169 11.65 -2.96 13.83
C PRO A 169 10.23 -3.11 13.27
N ILE A 170 10.01 -3.95 12.26
CA ILE A 170 8.68 -4.11 11.63
C ILE A 170 7.64 -4.70 12.60
N THR A 171 8.10 -5.28 13.70
CA THR A 171 7.25 -5.89 14.75
C THR A 171 7.05 -4.99 15.97
N TRP A 172 7.68 -3.81 16.01
CA TRP A 172 7.50 -2.86 17.10
C TRP A 172 6.07 -2.29 17.08
N PRO A 173 5.37 -2.22 18.24
CA PRO A 173 4.02 -1.66 18.32
C PRO A 173 3.92 -0.23 17.74
N GLU A 174 4.95 0.58 17.94
CA GLU A 174 5.05 1.96 17.43
C GLU A 174 5.05 2.02 15.89
N VAL A 175 5.43 0.92 15.24
CA VAL A 175 5.45 0.78 13.78
C VAL A 175 4.20 0.05 13.29
N ASN A 176 3.84 -1.10 13.85
CA ASN A 176 2.82 -1.98 13.28
C ASN A 176 1.40 -1.82 13.85
N SER A 177 1.21 -1.01 14.90
CA SER A 177 -0.08 -0.88 15.58
C SER A 177 -0.74 0.49 15.37
N LEU A 178 -0.17 1.35 14.52
CA LEU A 178 -0.75 2.63 14.16
C LEU A 178 -1.78 2.47 13.04
N HIS A 179 -2.97 3.02 13.21
CA HIS A 179 -3.96 3.07 12.13
C HIS A 179 -3.49 4.06 11.04
N PRO A 180 -3.61 3.75 9.73
CA PRO A 180 -3.04 4.60 8.67
C PRO A 180 -3.68 6.00 8.55
N PHE A 181 -4.84 6.21 9.19
CA PHE A 181 -5.57 7.49 9.19
C PHE A 181 -5.63 8.17 10.56
N VAL A 182 -4.65 7.93 11.44
CA VAL A 182 -4.51 8.73 12.66
C VAL A 182 -4.21 10.20 12.32
N PRO A 183 -4.51 11.15 13.23
CA PRO A 183 -3.96 12.50 13.18
C PRO A 183 -2.43 12.47 13.01
N LEU A 184 -1.88 13.35 12.18
CA LEU A 184 -0.45 13.35 11.81
C LEU A 184 0.48 13.50 13.01
N GLU A 185 0.03 14.23 14.04
CA GLU A 185 0.75 14.44 15.30
C GLU A 185 1.03 13.12 16.04
N GLN A 186 0.15 12.12 15.88
CA GLN A 186 0.33 10.77 16.45
C GLN A 186 1.28 9.90 15.62
N ALA A 187 1.60 10.32 14.39
CA ALA A 187 2.47 9.63 13.44
C ALA A 187 3.82 10.36 13.23
N ALA A 188 4.23 11.24 14.15
CA ALA A 188 5.44 12.05 14.00
C ALA A 188 6.72 11.22 13.70
N GLY A 189 6.87 10.06 14.35
CA GLY A 189 8.00 9.15 14.07
C GLY A 189 7.97 8.56 12.66
N TYR A 190 6.78 8.29 12.11
CA TYR A 190 6.63 7.86 10.72
C TYR A 190 6.96 9.00 9.74
N LEU A 191 6.58 10.24 10.05
CA LEU A 191 6.93 11.41 9.22
C LEU A 191 8.44 11.62 9.15
N GLU A 192 9.15 11.48 10.27
CA GLU A 192 10.62 11.53 10.29
C GLU A 192 11.23 10.39 9.47
N LEU A 193 10.71 9.16 9.63
CA LEU A 193 11.13 8.00 8.85
C LEU A 193 10.95 8.22 7.35
N PHE A 194 9.78 8.73 6.92
CA PHE A 194 9.47 9.00 5.52
C PHE A 194 10.40 10.04 4.94
N HIS A 195 10.53 11.22 5.58
CA HIS A 195 11.42 12.27 5.08
C HIS A 195 12.88 11.81 4.99
N THR A 196 13.34 11.04 5.99
CA THR A 196 14.71 10.51 5.98
C THR A 196 14.91 9.54 4.83
N LEU A 197 13.98 8.61 4.63
CA LEU A 197 14.04 7.63 3.55
C LEU A 197 13.95 8.29 2.18
N GLU A 198 13.04 9.26 1.99
CA GLU A 198 12.90 10.03 0.76
C GLU A 198 14.20 10.74 0.40
N ASN A 199 14.86 11.38 1.37
CA ASN A 199 16.15 12.04 1.16
C ASN A 199 17.25 11.04 0.75
N TYR A 200 17.31 9.87 1.39
CA TYR A 200 18.29 8.83 1.04
C TYR A 200 18.06 8.24 -0.34
N LEU A 201 16.79 7.99 -0.71
CA LEU A 201 16.43 7.47 -2.02
C LEU A 201 16.67 8.51 -3.12
N ALA A 202 16.35 9.79 -2.87
CA ALA A 202 16.68 10.90 -3.75
C ALA A 202 18.20 10.99 -3.97
N ALA A 203 19.00 10.94 -2.90
CA ALA A 203 20.46 10.97 -3.00
C ALA A 203 21.03 9.76 -3.79
N CYS A 204 20.45 8.57 -3.59
CA CYS A 204 20.82 7.35 -4.31
C CYS A 204 20.52 7.39 -5.81
N THR A 205 19.55 8.20 -6.23
CA THR A 205 19.00 8.17 -7.61
C THR A 205 19.21 9.46 -8.38
N GLY A 206 19.45 10.58 -7.70
CA GLY A 206 19.60 11.90 -8.29
C GLY A 206 18.29 12.61 -8.67
N PHE A 207 17.12 12.06 -8.30
CA PHE A 207 15.81 12.69 -8.49
C PHE A 207 15.52 13.74 -7.41
N ASP A 208 14.66 14.70 -7.75
CA ASP A 208 14.33 15.82 -6.86
C ASP A 208 13.26 15.48 -5.80
N ALA A 209 12.43 14.45 -6.04
CA ALA A 209 11.35 14.07 -5.15
C ALA A 209 11.06 12.56 -5.21
N ILE A 210 10.59 12.01 -4.09
CA ILE A 210 10.22 10.60 -3.93
C ILE A 210 8.76 10.51 -3.47
N SER A 211 8.04 9.50 -3.95
CA SER A 211 6.74 9.10 -3.40
C SER A 211 6.84 7.67 -2.88
N LEU A 212 6.51 7.47 -1.60
CA LEU A 212 6.52 6.16 -0.94
C LEU A 212 5.18 5.41 -1.06
N GLN A 213 4.20 5.98 -1.77
CA GLN A 213 2.84 5.42 -1.86
C GLN A 213 2.74 4.11 -2.66
N PRO A 214 3.46 3.92 -3.80
CA PRO A 214 3.34 2.69 -4.57
C PRO A 214 3.88 1.47 -3.80
N ASN A 215 3.02 0.49 -3.56
CA ASN A 215 3.32 -0.69 -2.74
C ASN A 215 3.90 -1.89 -3.52
N SER A 216 4.23 -1.71 -4.80
CA SER A 216 4.95 -2.71 -5.62
C SER A 216 5.67 -2.03 -6.79
N GLY A 217 6.57 -2.75 -7.47
CA GLY A 217 7.26 -2.21 -8.64
C GLY A 217 6.30 -1.85 -9.78
N ALA A 218 5.34 -2.73 -10.08
CA ALA A 218 4.30 -2.48 -11.08
C ALA A 218 3.41 -1.28 -10.72
N GLN A 219 3.11 -1.08 -9.42
CA GLN A 219 2.40 0.13 -8.97
C GLN A 219 3.26 1.39 -9.14
N GLY A 220 4.58 1.29 -8.97
CA GLY A 220 5.52 2.36 -9.26
C GLY A 220 5.56 2.74 -10.74
N GLU A 221 5.54 1.74 -11.63
CA GLU A 221 5.39 1.95 -13.09
C GLU A 221 4.09 2.66 -13.41
N TYR A 222 2.97 2.14 -12.93
CA TYR A 222 1.67 2.73 -13.17
C TYR A 222 1.60 4.18 -12.65
N ALA A 223 2.06 4.43 -11.43
CA ALA A 223 2.10 5.78 -10.85
C ALA A 223 2.99 6.73 -11.66
N GLY A 224 4.20 6.28 -12.06
CA GLY A 224 5.11 7.08 -12.87
C GLY A 224 4.49 7.47 -14.20
N LEU A 225 3.87 6.54 -14.92
CA LEU A 225 3.19 6.82 -16.19
C LEU A 225 1.97 7.74 -16.02
N LEU A 226 1.23 7.62 -14.92
CA LEU A 226 0.15 8.57 -14.58
C LEU A 226 0.69 9.98 -14.35
N VAL A 227 1.84 10.14 -13.68
CA VAL A 227 2.51 11.42 -13.47
C VAL A 227 2.95 12.01 -14.82
N LEU A 228 3.61 11.23 -15.68
CA LEU A 228 4.00 11.67 -17.03
C LEU A 228 2.78 12.11 -17.87
N ARG A 229 1.69 11.35 -17.81
CA ARG A 229 0.43 11.70 -18.48
C ARG A 229 -0.15 13.01 -17.93
N LYS A 230 -0.14 13.20 -16.60
CA LYS A 230 -0.61 14.45 -15.98
C LYS A 230 0.29 15.64 -16.32
N TYR A 231 1.59 15.42 -16.45
CA TYR A 231 2.55 16.42 -16.93
C TYR A 231 2.25 16.86 -18.36
N HIS A 232 1.97 15.94 -19.28
CA HIS A 232 1.54 16.30 -20.64
C HIS A 232 0.22 17.07 -20.64
N ILE A 233 -0.78 16.63 -19.86
CA ILE A 233 -2.07 17.32 -19.73
C ILE A 233 -1.90 18.74 -19.19
N SER A 234 -1.05 18.96 -18.19
CA SER A 234 -0.85 20.30 -17.61
C SER A 234 -0.23 21.30 -18.58
N ARG A 235 0.48 20.81 -19.61
CA ARG A 235 1.02 21.62 -20.71
C ARG A 235 0.07 21.76 -21.91
N GLY A 236 -1.15 21.24 -21.82
CA GLY A 236 -2.10 21.21 -22.96
C GLY A 236 -1.81 20.13 -24.00
N GLU A 237 -0.87 19.22 -23.72
CA GLU A 237 -0.42 18.16 -24.62
C GLU A 237 -1.05 16.80 -24.29
N GLY A 238 -2.27 16.78 -23.75
CA GLY A 238 -2.95 15.54 -23.33
C GLY A 238 -3.25 14.53 -24.46
N HIS A 239 -2.99 14.90 -25.71
CA HIS A 239 -3.06 14.02 -26.89
C HIS A 239 -1.83 13.11 -27.04
N ARG A 240 -0.75 13.38 -26.30
CA ARG A 240 0.43 12.52 -26.20
C ARG A 240 0.09 11.27 -25.39
N VAL A 241 -0.02 10.13 -26.07
CA VAL A 241 -0.43 8.84 -25.48
C VAL A 241 0.44 7.66 -25.91
N VAL A 242 1.38 7.83 -26.84
CA VAL A 242 2.24 6.74 -27.31
C VAL A 242 3.36 6.49 -26.30
N CYS A 243 3.51 5.24 -25.88
CA CYS A 243 4.58 4.76 -25.02
C CYS A 243 5.48 3.80 -25.81
N LEU A 244 6.74 4.19 -26.01
CA LEU A 244 7.75 3.33 -26.63
C LEU A 244 8.29 2.35 -25.58
N ILE A 245 8.37 1.07 -25.94
CA ILE A 245 8.85 0.02 -25.03
C ILE A 245 9.78 -0.94 -25.80
N PRO A 246 11.07 -1.08 -25.41
CA PRO A 246 11.96 -2.06 -26.00
C PRO A 246 11.42 -3.48 -25.86
N SER A 247 11.65 -4.33 -26.87
CA SER A 247 11.25 -5.74 -26.84
C SER A 247 11.89 -6.55 -25.69
N SER A 248 12.96 -6.03 -25.08
CA SER A 248 13.64 -6.62 -23.93
C SER A 248 13.02 -6.24 -22.57
N ALA A 249 12.09 -5.29 -22.52
CA ALA A 249 11.52 -4.79 -21.27
C ALA A 249 10.79 -5.89 -20.48
N HIS A 250 10.69 -5.71 -19.16
CA HIS A 250 9.91 -6.60 -18.32
C HIS A 250 8.43 -6.56 -18.70
N GLY A 251 7.71 -7.68 -18.52
CA GLY A 251 6.31 -7.81 -18.95
C GLY A 251 5.33 -6.89 -18.20
N THR A 252 5.73 -6.33 -17.06
CA THR A 252 4.93 -5.32 -16.34
C THR A 252 4.88 -3.99 -17.10
N ASN A 253 5.96 -3.59 -17.79
CA ASN A 253 6.03 -2.31 -18.49
C ASN A 253 4.87 -2.10 -19.49
N PRO A 254 4.63 -3.00 -20.47
CA PRO A 254 3.50 -2.83 -21.39
C PRO A 254 2.14 -2.94 -20.69
N ALA A 255 2.01 -3.77 -19.65
CA ALA A 255 0.77 -3.89 -18.90
C ALA A 255 0.44 -2.58 -18.14
N SER A 256 1.44 -1.99 -17.47
CA SER A 256 1.34 -0.72 -16.77
C SER A 256 1.02 0.43 -17.73
N ALA A 257 1.63 0.45 -18.92
CA ALA A 257 1.34 1.46 -19.94
C ALA A 257 -0.10 1.40 -20.46
N VAL A 258 -0.60 0.20 -20.78
CA VAL A 258 -2.00 0.02 -21.19
C VAL A 258 -2.95 0.43 -20.06
N MET A 259 -2.64 0.06 -18.81
CA MET A 259 -3.45 0.44 -17.65
C MET A 259 -3.49 1.96 -17.44
N ALA A 260 -2.38 2.66 -17.72
CA ALA A 260 -2.29 4.13 -17.70
C ALA A 260 -3.00 4.82 -18.88
N GLY A 261 -3.60 4.04 -19.79
CA GLY A 261 -4.31 4.55 -20.98
C GLY A 261 -3.38 4.99 -22.10
N MET A 262 -2.17 4.41 -22.19
CA MET A 262 -1.20 4.67 -23.26
C MET A 262 -1.28 3.62 -24.37
N GLU A 263 -0.90 4.02 -25.59
CA GLU A 263 -0.74 3.14 -26.74
C GLU A 263 0.70 2.62 -26.79
N VAL A 264 0.88 1.31 -26.63
CA VAL A 264 2.22 0.69 -26.62
C VAL A 264 2.73 0.51 -28.05
N VAL A 265 3.94 1.03 -28.31
CA VAL A 265 4.69 0.79 -29.55
C VAL A 265 6.02 0.15 -29.20
N VAL A 266 6.25 -1.07 -29.69
CA VAL A 266 7.45 -1.84 -29.36
C VAL A 266 8.63 -1.32 -30.18
N THR A 267 9.79 -1.10 -29.56
CA THR A 267 11.07 -0.83 -30.23
C THR A 267 11.95 -2.08 -30.25
N ARG A 268 12.78 -2.22 -31.29
CA ARG A 268 13.64 -3.39 -31.48
C ARG A 268 14.86 -3.35 -30.56
N CYS A 269 15.46 -4.51 -30.37
CA CYS A 269 16.82 -4.65 -29.86
C CYS A 269 17.77 -5.07 -30.99
N ASP A 270 19.04 -4.66 -30.89
CA ASP A 270 20.09 -5.11 -31.79
C ASP A 270 20.49 -6.58 -31.52
N LYS A 271 21.39 -7.11 -32.35
CA LYS A 271 21.90 -8.49 -32.22
C LYS A 271 22.66 -8.77 -30.91
N ASN A 272 23.10 -7.73 -30.21
CA ASN A 272 23.81 -7.83 -28.93
C ASN A 272 22.86 -7.66 -27.73
N GLY A 273 21.56 -7.43 -27.99
CA GLY A 273 20.55 -7.24 -26.95
C GLY A 273 20.44 -5.81 -26.42
N ASN A 274 21.10 -4.83 -27.04
CA ASN A 274 20.92 -3.40 -26.73
C ASN A 274 19.68 -2.86 -27.42
N ILE A 275 19.20 -1.68 -27.02
CA ILE A 275 18.14 -0.97 -27.75
C ILE A 275 18.66 -0.59 -29.14
N ASP A 276 17.89 -0.89 -30.19
CA ASP A 276 18.18 -0.41 -31.55
C ASP A 276 17.88 1.10 -31.58
N VAL A 277 18.93 1.91 -31.39
CA VAL A 277 18.84 3.37 -31.31
C VAL A 277 18.22 3.98 -32.57
N GLU A 278 18.41 3.36 -33.73
CA GLU A 278 17.87 3.90 -34.98
C GLU A 278 16.40 3.55 -35.17
N ASP A 279 15.97 2.33 -34.81
CA ASP A 279 14.55 2.00 -34.71
C ASP A 279 13.83 2.88 -33.67
N LEU A 280 14.47 3.14 -32.53
CA LEU A 280 13.94 4.04 -31.50
C LEU A 280 13.76 5.45 -32.07
N ARG A 281 14.76 5.99 -32.77
CA ARG A 281 14.71 7.31 -33.39
C ARG A 281 13.61 7.39 -34.46
N GLU A 282 13.53 6.40 -35.34
CA GLU A 282 12.49 6.33 -36.38
C GLU A 282 11.09 6.36 -35.76
N LYS A 283 10.86 5.58 -34.70
CA LYS A 283 9.57 5.55 -33.98
C LYS A 283 9.28 6.83 -33.19
N ALA A 284 10.30 7.41 -32.56
CA ALA A 284 10.15 8.68 -31.86
C ALA A 284 9.74 9.81 -32.82
N ILE A 285 10.34 9.86 -34.02
CA ILE A 285 9.97 10.82 -35.07
C ILE A 285 8.58 10.51 -35.64
N LEU A 286 8.29 9.25 -35.96
CA LEU A 286 7.00 8.82 -36.49
C LEU A 286 5.84 9.17 -35.56
N HIS A 287 6.05 9.06 -34.25
CA HIS A 287 5.05 9.33 -33.24
C HIS A 287 5.22 10.68 -32.55
N LYS A 288 6.07 11.60 -33.04
CA LYS A 288 6.47 12.84 -32.36
C LYS A 288 5.31 13.64 -31.78
N ASP A 289 4.22 13.82 -32.51
CA ASP A 289 3.06 14.60 -32.06
C ASP A 289 2.25 13.87 -30.96
N ARG A 290 2.39 12.55 -30.84
CA ARG A 290 1.67 11.72 -29.87
C ARG A 290 2.59 11.06 -28.84
N LEU A 291 3.90 11.27 -28.90
CA LEU A 291 4.89 10.62 -28.06
C LEU A 291 4.74 11.12 -26.62
N ALA A 292 4.35 10.21 -25.72
CA ALA A 292 4.20 10.49 -24.30
C ALA A 292 5.43 10.05 -23.52
N ALA A 293 5.87 8.81 -23.72
CA ALA A 293 6.92 8.23 -22.90
C ALA A 293 7.77 7.20 -23.65
N LEU A 294 8.97 6.97 -23.13
CA LEU A 294 9.78 5.76 -23.33
C LEU A 294 9.90 5.06 -21.97
N MET A 295 9.68 3.76 -21.93
CA MET A 295 10.04 2.93 -20.76
C MET A 295 11.33 2.17 -21.05
N ILE A 296 12.36 2.36 -20.23
CA ILE A 296 13.64 1.66 -20.30
C ILE A 296 13.95 0.96 -18.99
N THR A 297 14.77 -0.09 -19.03
CA THR A 297 15.37 -0.70 -17.84
C THR A 297 16.88 -0.50 -17.94
N TYR A 298 17.51 0.05 -16.90
CA TYR A 298 18.97 0.27 -16.90
C TYR A 298 19.63 -0.27 -15.63
N PRO A 299 20.76 -1.01 -15.72
CA PRO A 299 21.19 -1.73 -16.92
C PRO A 299 20.07 -2.64 -17.46
N SER A 300 20.18 -3.04 -18.72
CA SER A 300 19.11 -3.76 -19.42
C SER A 300 18.74 -5.08 -18.73
N THR A 301 17.62 -5.68 -19.13
CA THR A 301 17.19 -7.01 -18.64
C THR A 301 18.17 -8.12 -19.00
N HIS A 302 19.09 -7.88 -19.94
CA HIS A 302 20.22 -8.75 -20.26
C HIS A 302 21.42 -8.60 -19.31
N GLY A 303 21.39 -7.63 -18.37
CA GLY A 303 22.46 -7.38 -17.42
C GLY A 303 23.64 -6.58 -17.99
N VAL A 304 23.40 -5.78 -19.04
CA VAL A 304 24.43 -4.99 -19.74
C VAL A 304 24.16 -3.50 -19.57
N PHE A 305 25.23 -2.73 -19.31
CA PHE A 305 25.19 -1.27 -19.36
C PHE A 305 25.28 -0.79 -20.81
N GLU A 306 24.20 -0.20 -21.31
CA GLU A 306 24.18 0.38 -22.66
C GLU A 306 24.97 1.70 -22.68
N GLU A 307 25.89 1.84 -23.64
CA GLU A 307 26.75 3.02 -23.78
C GLU A 307 25.98 4.27 -24.25
N GLU A 308 24.89 4.07 -25.00
CA GLU A 308 24.13 5.15 -25.66
C GLU A 308 22.93 5.65 -24.83
N ILE A 309 22.87 5.35 -23.52
CA ILE A 309 21.69 5.63 -22.68
C ILE A 309 21.28 7.11 -22.63
N VAL A 310 22.27 8.01 -22.59
CA VAL A 310 22.03 9.46 -22.59
C VAL A 310 21.39 9.88 -23.91
N LYS A 311 21.96 9.43 -25.03
CA LYS A 311 21.44 9.71 -26.38
C LYS A 311 20.04 9.14 -26.59
N ILE A 312 19.75 7.97 -26.02
CA ILE A 312 18.39 7.39 -26.02
C ILE A 312 17.41 8.34 -25.34
N CYS A 313 17.78 8.91 -24.19
CA CYS A 313 16.95 9.89 -23.48
C CYS A 313 16.80 11.18 -24.29
N ASP A 314 17.89 11.72 -24.84
CA ASP A 314 17.90 12.92 -25.66
C ASP A 314 16.95 12.80 -26.85
N ILE A 315 16.96 11.66 -27.58
CA ILE A 315 16.04 11.39 -28.70
C ILE A 315 14.58 11.52 -28.27
N ILE A 316 14.22 11.03 -27.09
CA ILE A 316 12.85 11.10 -26.58
C ILE A 316 12.47 12.52 -26.20
N HIS A 317 13.36 13.22 -25.50
CA HIS A 317 13.16 14.61 -25.09
C HIS A 317 13.06 15.57 -26.30
N GLU A 318 13.90 15.40 -27.31
CA GLU A 318 13.87 16.15 -28.57
C GLU A 318 12.53 15.99 -29.33
N ASN A 319 11.84 14.87 -29.12
CA ASN A 319 10.53 14.57 -29.70
C ASN A 319 9.36 14.82 -28.74
N GLY A 320 9.61 15.49 -27.60
CA GLY A 320 8.59 15.95 -26.65
C GLY A 320 8.07 14.88 -25.70
N GLY A 321 8.64 13.68 -25.70
CA GLY A 321 8.34 12.61 -24.76
C GLY A 321 9.05 12.77 -23.42
N GLN A 322 8.77 11.86 -22.50
CA GLN A 322 9.44 11.72 -21.20
C GLN A 322 10.01 10.31 -21.05
N VAL A 323 10.99 10.12 -20.18
CA VAL A 323 11.68 8.85 -19.98
C VAL A 323 11.35 8.28 -18.61
N TYR A 324 10.65 7.15 -18.61
CA TYR A 324 10.44 6.32 -17.44
C TYR A 324 11.55 5.27 -17.37
N MET A 325 12.26 5.19 -16.24
CA MET A 325 13.22 4.13 -15.97
C MET A 325 12.68 3.12 -14.96
N ASP A 326 12.65 1.85 -15.37
CA ASP A 326 12.51 0.71 -14.49
C ASP A 326 13.80 0.54 -13.67
N GLY A 327 13.71 0.81 -12.37
CA GLY A 327 14.80 0.72 -11.41
C GLY A 327 14.92 -0.63 -10.71
N ALA A 328 14.32 -1.71 -11.24
CA ALA A 328 14.51 -3.06 -10.70
C ALA A 328 15.99 -3.48 -10.62
N ASN A 329 16.82 -2.95 -11.53
CA ASN A 329 18.25 -3.23 -11.63
C ASN A 329 19.14 -2.19 -10.91
N LEU A 330 18.58 -1.34 -10.03
CA LEU A 330 19.34 -0.33 -9.30
C LEU A 330 20.48 -0.90 -8.45
N ASN A 331 20.46 -2.18 -8.07
CA ASN A 331 21.56 -2.81 -7.35
C ASN A 331 22.91 -2.75 -8.12
N ALA A 332 22.88 -2.59 -9.44
CA ALA A 332 24.08 -2.38 -10.25
C ALA A 332 24.49 -0.89 -10.35
N GLN A 333 23.65 0.05 -9.91
CA GLN A 333 23.84 1.49 -10.09
C GLN A 333 24.23 2.23 -8.80
N ILE A 334 23.71 1.79 -7.64
CA ILE A 334 23.90 2.51 -6.36
C ILE A 334 25.39 2.79 -6.09
N GLY A 335 25.73 4.08 -5.93
CA GLY A 335 27.08 4.55 -5.67
C GLY A 335 27.98 4.69 -6.90
N LEU A 336 27.50 4.33 -8.09
CA LEU A 336 28.25 4.39 -9.35
C LEU A 336 27.67 5.42 -10.32
N CYS A 337 26.34 5.43 -10.48
CA CYS A 337 25.63 6.38 -11.34
C CYS A 337 24.27 6.77 -10.74
N LEU A 338 23.74 7.90 -11.20
CA LEU A 338 22.49 8.49 -10.71
C LEU A 338 21.52 8.65 -11.89
N PRO A 339 20.43 7.85 -11.97
CA PRO A 339 19.39 7.98 -13.00
C PRO A 339 18.95 9.41 -13.29
N GLY A 340 18.63 10.19 -12.28
CA GLY A 340 18.19 11.58 -12.43
C GLY A 340 19.27 12.54 -12.97
N LYS A 341 20.49 12.06 -13.27
CA LYS A 341 21.58 12.84 -13.85
C LYS A 341 21.95 12.45 -15.29
N PHE A 342 21.38 11.37 -15.83
CA PHE A 342 21.71 10.91 -17.18
C PHE A 342 20.52 10.81 -18.15
N GLY A 343 19.34 11.31 -17.76
CA GLY A 343 18.21 11.48 -18.69
C GLY A 343 16.83 11.08 -18.17
N PRO A 344 16.66 9.95 -17.45
CA PRO A 344 15.36 9.57 -16.89
C PRO A 344 14.65 10.68 -16.11
N ASP A 345 13.35 10.88 -16.38
CA ASP A 345 12.51 11.88 -15.71
C ASP A 345 11.82 11.30 -14.47
N VAL A 346 11.53 10.00 -14.50
CA VAL A 346 10.89 9.28 -13.39
C VAL A 346 11.42 7.85 -13.31
N CYS A 347 11.52 7.30 -12.10
CA CYS A 347 11.96 5.95 -11.86
C CYS A 347 11.21 5.35 -10.67
N HIS A 348 10.93 4.04 -10.72
CA HIS A 348 10.52 3.31 -9.54
C HIS A 348 11.69 2.53 -8.93
N MET A 349 11.57 2.21 -7.64
CA MET A 349 12.57 1.42 -6.91
C MET A 349 11.90 0.19 -6.31
N ASN A 350 12.45 -1.00 -6.54
CA ASN A 350 12.05 -2.19 -5.80
C ASN A 350 12.81 -2.27 -4.47
N LEU A 351 12.21 -1.75 -3.39
CA LEU A 351 12.80 -1.85 -2.06
C LEU A 351 13.01 -3.32 -1.63
N HIS A 352 12.13 -4.23 -2.05
CA HIS A 352 12.24 -5.69 -1.85
C HIS A 352 13.26 -6.40 -2.75
N LYS A 353 14.01 -5.64 -3.55
CA LYS A 353 15.16 -6.15 -4.31
C LYS A 353 16.43 -5.45 -3.84
N THR A 354 16.54 -4.16 -4.15
CA THR A 354 17.76 -3.39 -3.94
C THR A 354 17.97 -3.01 -2.48
N PHE A 355 16.90 -2.86 -1.69
CA PHE A 355 16.94 -2.29 -0.34
C PHE A 355 16.40 -3.24 0.74
N CYS A 356 16.68 -4.54 0.57
CA CYS A 356 16.60 -5.58 1.60
C CYS A 356 15.21 -5.92 2.20
N ILE A 357 14.09 -5.30 1.76
CA ILE A 357 12.77 -5.81 2.15
C ILE A 357 12.66 -7.29 1.70
N PRO A 358 12.19 -8.21 2.57
CA PRO A 358 12.18 -9.64 2.26
C PRO A 358 11.23 -9.96 1.11
N HIS A 359 11.59 -10.93 0.28
CA HIS A 359 10.77 -11.35 -0.87
C HIS A 359 9.44 -12.04 -0.49
N GLY A 360 9.30 -12.50 0.76
CA GLY A 360 8.02 -13.02 1.30
C GLY A 360 7.46 -14.30 0.65
N GLY A 361 8.17 -14.91 -0.30
CA GLY A 361 7.59 -15.98 -1.15
C GLY A 361 6.69 -15.44 -2.28
N GLY A 362 6.72 -14.13 -2.55
CA GLY A 362 5.91 -13.51 -3.60
C GLY A 362 5.36 -12.11 -3.27
N GLY A 363 5.93 -11.39 -2.30
CA GLY A 363 5.45 -10.09 -1.84
C GLY A 363 5.62 -9.92 -0.35
#